data_AF-E9CQP5-F1
#
_entry.id   AF-E9CQP5-F1
#
_cell.length_a   1.000
_cell.length_b   1.000
_cell.length_c   1.000
_cell.angle_alpha   90.00
_cell.angle_beta   90.00
_cell.angle_gamma   90.00
#
_symmetry.space_group_name_H-M   'P 1'
#
loop_
_entity.id
_entity.type
_entity.pdbx_description
1 polymer ?
#
loop_
_entity_poly.entity_id
_entity_poly.type
_entity_poly.pdbx_seq_one_letter_code
_entity_poly.pdbx_strand_id
1 'polypeptide(L)' 'IMIEAVGNEYARMRTRLIAIAPEHGPRLRVLASTTNDAEFVQALQEVVYEALEELSIDADNPRREV' A
#
# COMPACT_ATOMS: atom_id res chain seq x y z
N ILE A 1 3.27 1.33 -27.67
CA ILE A 1 1.81 1.23 -27.95
C ILE A 1 1.02 1.26 -26.64
N MET A 2 -0.29 1.57 -26.64
CA MET A 2 -1.13 1.63 -25.42
C MET A 2 -0.99 0.40 -24.50
N ILE A 3 -0.85 -0.79 -25.09
CA ILE A 3 -0.69 -2.06 -24.37
C ILE A 3 0.58 -2.08 -23.50
N GLU A 4 1.69 -1.53 -23.98
CA GLU A 4 2.94 -1.47 -23.21
C GLU A 4 2.84 -0.49 -22.04
N ALA A 5 2.17 0.66 -22.25
CA ALA A 5 1.93 1.63 -21.19
C ALA A 5 1.05 1.03 -20.07
N VAL A 6 -0.02 0.33 -20.44
CA VAL A 6 -0.88 -0.39 -19.47
C VAL A 6 -0.11 -1.50 -18.77
N GLY A 7 0.74 -2.25 -19.48
CA GLY A 7 1.58 -3.30 -18.89
C GLY A 7 2.58 -2.76 -17.86
N ASN A 8 3.22 -1.63 -18.16
CA ASN A 8 4.15 -0.97 -17.25
C ASN A 8 3.44 -0.45 -16.00
N GLU A 9 2.26 0.13 -16.16
CA GLU A 9 1.47 0.62 -15.03
C GLU A 9 0.98 -0.52 -14.14
N TYR A 10 0.53 -1.63 -14.73
CA TYR A 10 0.18 -2.83 -13.98
C TYR A 10 1.37 -3.40 -13.20
N ALA A 11 2.56 -3.45 -13.82
CA ALA A 11 3.78 -3.92 -13.15
C ALA A 11 4.19 -3.00 -11.97
N ARG A 12 4.03 -1.68 -12.13
CA ARG A 12 4.25 -0.68 -11.07
C ARG A 12 3.28 -0.88 -9.91
N MET A 13 1.98 -0.89 -10.18
CA MET A 13 0.94 -1.12 -9.17
C MET A 13 1.15 -2.44 -8.42
N ARG A 14 1.45 -3.52 -9.14
CA ARG A 14 1.72 -4.84 -8.53
C ARG A 14 2.92 -4.78 -7.58
N THR A 15 4.01 -4.13 -7.99
CA THR A 15 5.21 -3.99 -7.17
C THR A 15 4.90 -3.19 -5.90
N ARG A 16 4.14 -2.11 -6.02
CA ARG A 16 3.76 -1.28 -4.87
C ARG A 16 2.84 -2.03 -3.91
N LEU A 17 1.84 -2.76 -4.43
CA LEU A 17 0.94 -3.60 -3.62
C LEU A 17 1.70 -4.66 -2.79
N ILE A 18 2.77 -5.24 -3.33
CA ILE A 18 3.59 -6.22 -2.60
C ILE A 18 4.41 -5.56 -1.49
N ALA A 19 4.83 -4.30 -1.67
CA ALA A 19 5.65 -3.55 -0.71
C ALA A 19 4.87 -3.03 0.52
N ILE A 20 3.56 -2.83 0.39
CA ILE A 20 2.68 -2.35 1.48
C ILE A 20 2.81 -3.23 2.73
N ALA A 21 2.74 -4.56 2.58
CA ALA A 21 2.79 -5.47 3.73
C ALA A 21 4.08 -5.37 4.57
N PRO A 22 5.30 -5.40 4.00
CA PRO A 22 6.52 -5.18 4.77
C PRO A 22 6.67 -3.74 5.29
N GLU A 23 6.21 -2.72 4.55
CA GLU A 23 6.24 -1.31 4.99
C GLU A 23 5.40 -1.09 6.26
N HIS A 24 4.24 -1.74 6.37
CA HIS A 24 3.40 -1.70 7.58
C HIS A 24 3.67 -2.83 8.58
N GLY A 25 4.73 -3.64 8.39
CA GLY A 25 5.03 -4.81 9.20
C GLY A 25 5.04 -4.57 10.73
N PRO A 26 5.68 -3.49 11.24
CA PRO A 26 5.64 -3.16 12.67
C PRO A 26 4.22 -2.88 13.20
N ARG A 27 3.40 -2.15 12.44
CA ARG A 27 2.00 -1.84 12.80
C ARG A 27 1.11 -3.08 12.75
N LEU A 28 1.29 -3.93 11.73
CA LEU A 28 0.59 -5.21 11.62
C LEU A 28 0.93 -6.16 12.80
N ARG A 29 2.17 -6.11 13.31
CA ARG A 29 2.56 -6.88 14.50
C ARG A 29 1.91 -6.36 15.78
N VAL A 30 1.76 -5.05 15.92
CA VAL A 30 1.03 -4.45 17.05
C VAL A 30 -0.45 -4.86 16.99
N LEU A 31 -1.08 -4.77 15.81
CA LEU A 31 -2.44 -5.23 15.57
C LEU A 31 -2.66 -6.70 15.98
N ALA A 32 -1.70 -7.58 15.67
CA ALA A 32 -1.77 -9.00 16.05
C ALA A 32 -1.76 -9.23 17.58
N SER A 33 -1.32 -8.25 18.37
CA SER A 33 -1.32 -8.31 19.83
C SER A 33 -2.51 -7.56 20.48
N THR A 34 -3.33 -6.87 19.69
CA THR A 34 -4.49 -6.12 20.17
C THR A 34 -5.64 -7.07 20.50
N THR A 35 -6.14 -7.03 21.73
CA THR A 35 -7.24 -7.87 22.21
C THR A 35 -8.59 -7.16 22.28
N ASN A 36 -8.62 -5.85 22.03
CA ASN A 36 -9.84 -5.04 21.94
C ASN A 36 -10.25 -4.88 20.48
N ASP A 37 -11.41 -5.42 20.10
CA ASP A 37 -11.93 -5.40 18.73
C ASP A 37 -12.04 -3.98 18.14
N ALA A 38 -12.45 -2.99 18.95
CA ALA A 38 -12.62 -1.62 18.48
C ALA A 38 -11.28 -0.97 18.10
N GLU A 39 -10.25 -1.17 18.95
CA GLU A 39 -8.90 -0.68 18.70
C GLU A 39 -8.25 -1.41 17.53
N PHE A 40 -8.50 -2.72 17.39
CA PHE A 40 -8.03 -3.51 16.26
C PHE A 40 -8.61 -2.99 14.94
N VAL A 41 -9.93 -2.78 14.88
CA VAL A 41 -10.59 -2.28 13.67
C VAL A 41 -10.09 -0.89 13.31
N GLN A 42 -9.95 0.01 14.29
CA GLN A 42 -9.43 1.35 14.04
C GLN A 42 -8.00 1.32 13.48
N ALA A 43 -7.09 0.59 14.14
CA ALA A 43 -5.70 0.53 13.70
C ALA A 43 -5.56 -0.19 12.35
N LEU A 44 -6.43 -1.16 12.03
CA LEU A 44 -6.48 -1.78 10.70
C LEU A 44 -6.93 -0.78 9.63
N GLN A 45 -7.95 0.02 9.93
CA GLN A 45 -8.41 1.09 9.03
C GLN A 45 -7.30 2.09 8.75
N GLU A 46 -6.55 2.52 9.77
CA GLU A 46 -5.42 3.43 9.60
C GLU A 46 -4.35 2.85 8.67
N VAL A 47 -3.96 1.59 8.87
CA VAL A 47 -2.99 0.90 7.98
C VAL A 47 -3.51 0.82 6.54
N VAL A 48 -4.79 0.52 6.35
CA VAL A 48 -5.39 0.45 5.01
C VAL A 48 -5.45 1.83 4.35
N TYR A 49 -5.78 2.88 5.10
CA TYR A 49 -5.82 4.25 4.58
C TYR A 49 -4.43 4.73 4.15
N GLU A 50 -3.41 4.51 4.98
CA GLU A 50 -2.02 4.85 4.65
C GLU A 50 -1.56 4.10 3.39
N ALA A 51 -1.82 2.80 3.31
CA ALA A 51 -1.49 1.96 2.17
C ALA A 51 -2.14 2.44 0.86
N LEU A 52 -3.41 2.88 0.93
CA LEU A 52 -4.14 3.40 -0.24
C LEU A 52 -3.64 4.78 -0.66
N GLU A 53 -3.29 5.64 0.30
CA GLU A 53 -2.71 6.96 0.02
C GLU A 53 -1.31 6.82 -0.61
N GLU A 54 -0.49 5.89 -0.14
CA GLU A 54 0.80 5.61 -0.75
C GLU A 54 0.68 5.04 -2.17
N LEU A 55 -0.36 4.24 -2.43
CA LEU A 55 -0.65 3.71 -3.76
C LEU A 55 -1.15 4.81 -4.72
N SER A 56 -1.95 5.77 -4.23
CA SER A 56 -2.45 6.88 -5.03
C SER A 56 -1.35 7.88 -5.39
N ILE A 57 -0.44 8.18 -4.44
CA ILE A 57 0.70 9.08 -4.67
C ILE A 57 1.67 8.51 -5.71
N ASP A 58 1.94 7.20 -5.67
CA ASP A 58 2.84 6.55 -6.63
C ASP A 58 2.27 6.54 -8.07
N ALA A 59 0.95 6.57 -8.23
CA ALA A 59 0.30 6.69 -9.54
C ALA A 59 0.39 8.13 -10.11
N ASP A 60 0.42 9.14 -9.24
CA ASP A 60 0.47 10.57 -9.63
C ASP A 60 1.90 11.10 -9.84
N ASN A 61 2.94 10.28 -9.64
CA ASN A 61 4.33 10.67 -9.85
C ASN A 61 4.96 10.04 -11.11
N PRO A 62 4.74 10.63 -12.31
CA PRO A 62 5.34 10.14 -13.56
C PRO A 62 6.85 10.42 -13.68
N ARG A 63 7.52 10.95 -12.64
CA ARG A 63 8.93 11.41 -12.71
C ARG A 63 9.94 10.51 -12.01
N ARG A 64 9.60 9.27 -11.67
CA ARG A 64 10.59 8.25 -11.28
C ARG A 64 10.95 7.36 -12.47
N GLU A 65 11.42 7.99 -13.54
CA GLU A 65 12.32 7.38 -14.51
C GLU A 65 13.61 8.19 -14.46
N VAL A 66 14.57 7.73 -13.66
CA VAL A 66 15.97 8.18 -13.67
C VAL A 66 16.85 6.94 -13.60
#